data_AF-A0A7S1R882-F1
#
_entry.id   AF-A0A7S1R882-F1
#
_cell.length_a   1.000
_cell.length_b   1.000
_cell.length_c   1.000
_cell.angle_alpha   90.00
_cell.angle_beta   90.00
_cell.angle_gamma   90.00
#
_symmetry.space_group_name_H-M   'P 1'
#
loop_
_entity.id
_entity.type
_entity.pdbx_description
1 polymer ?
#
loop_
_entity_poly.entity_id
_entity_poly.type
_entity_poly.pdbx_seq_one_letter_code
_entity_poly.pdbx_strand_id
1 'polypeptide(L)'
;EGSLRFLRQEDCRRFSAARPAAALSEGVAGVCYGNNPATPYGLVMLPRGPGEVDEEDRCSLLCEKGLSAAWRLGAEEAVVLLGLTPPECVDFGVAGYLFSRLHPEGWQPDSLAAEESASCSAGPARCELFASMSEPWSSQRLEPDRRFLAPFALVLAPYR
;
A
#
# COMPACT_ATOMS: atom_id res chain seq x y z
N GLU A 1 3.11 7.33 -16.92
CA GLU A 1 3.76 6.02 -16.68
C GLU A 1 4.09 5.94 -15.19
N GLY A 2 4.00 4.75 -14.59
CA GLY A 2 4.31 4.52 -13.18
C GLY A 2 5.78 4.20 -12.93
N SER A 3 6.13 3.99 -11.67
CA SER A 3 7.45 3.52 -11.23
C SER A 3 7.28 2.40 -10.20
N LEU A 4 8.17 1.40 -10.24
CA LEU A 4 8.33 0.43 -9.16
C LEU A 4 9.70 0.66 -8.54
N ARG A 5 9.73 1.01 -7.24
CA ARG A 5 10.96 1.26 -6.51
C ARG A 5 11.07 0.33 -5.32
N PHE A 6 12.20 -0.36 -5.22
CA PHE A 6 12.56 -1.10 -4.01
C PHE A 6 13.05 -0.15 -2.92
N LEU A 7 12.47 -0.29 -1.73
CA LEU A 7 12.81 0.45 -0.53
C LEU A 7 14.15 -0.04 0.02
N ARG A 8 15.03 0.91 0.35
CA ARG A 8 16.27 0.63 1.07
C ARG A 8 16.08 0.85 2.56
N GLN A 9 16.91 0.22 3.38
CA GLN A 9 16.87 0.44 4.83
C GLN A 9 17.04 1.93 5.20
N GLU A 10 17.84 2.68 4.43
CA GLU A 10 18.00 4.12 4.59
C GLU A 10 16.70 4.90 4.34
N ASP A 11 15.89 4.48 3.35
CA ASP A 11 14.59 5.08 3.06
C ASP A 11 13.66 4.88 4.28
N CYS A 12 13.66 3.68 4.87
CA CYS A 12 12.86 3.37 6.07
C CYS A 12 13.28 4.20 7.29
N ARG A 13 14.59 4.38 7.50
CA ARG A 13 15.10 5.18 8.63
C ARG A 13 14.70 6.65 8.50
N ARG A 14 14.75 7.22 7.29
CA ARG A 14 14.29 8.59 7.03
C ARG A 14 12.78 8.72 7.31
N PHE A 15 11.99 7.74 6.89
CA PHE A 15 10.56 7.70 7.17
C PHE A 15 10.26 7.67 8.68
N SER A 16 10.95 6.82 9.45
CA SER A 16 10.75 6.73 10.90
C SER A 16 11.24 7.96 11.67
N ALA A 17 12.33 8.60 11.23
CA ALA A 17 12.87 9.80 11.88
C ALA A 17 11.99 11.04 11.72
N ALA A 18 11.15 11.08 10.67
CA ALA A 18 10.27 12.20 10.38
C ALA A 18 8.91 12.14 11.10
N ARG A 19 8.57 11.02 11.76
CA ARG A 19 7.32 10.88 12.52
C ARG A 19 7.55 11.09 14.02
N PRO A 20 6.64 11.78 14.74
CA PRO A 20 6.71 11.88 16.19
C PRO A 20 6.66 10.49 16.84
N ALA A 21 7.47 10.28 17.89
CA ALA A 21 7.63 9.01 18.59
C ALA A 21 6.34 8.36 19.13
N ALA A 22 5.22 9.10 19.15
CA ALA A 22 3.92 8.60 19.60
C ALA A 22 3.17 7.73 18.55
N ALA A 23 3.60 7.70 17.29
CA ALA A 23 2.86 7.04 16.20
C ALA A 23 3.36 5.64 15.83
N LEU A 24 4.44 5.16 16.45
CA LEU A 24 5.02 3.85 16.19
C LEU A 24 5.38 3.23 17.54
N SER A 25 4.79 2.08 17.87
CA SER A 25 5.23 1.31 19.05
C SER A 25 6.74 1.07 18.96
N GLU A 26 7.43 1.04 20.10
CA GLU A 26 8.90 1.06 20.24
C GLU A 26 9.66 -0.05 19.46
N GLY A 27 8.97 -1.03 18.86
CA GLY A 27 9.53 -2.06 17.98
C GLY A 27 9.40 -1.81 16.46
N VAL A 28 8.69 -0.77 16.01
CA VAL A 28 8.39 -0.48 14.59
C VAL A 28 9.25 0.67 14.05
N ALA A 29 10.02 1.34 14.91
CA ALA A 29 10.93 2.40 14.52
C ALA A 29 12.10 1.84 13.68
N GLY A 30 12.18 2.23 12.41
CA GLY A 30 13.29 1.91 11.50
C GLY A 30 12.98 0.86 10.43
N VAL A 31 11.78 0.28 10.43
CA VAL A 31 11.31 -0.65 9.38
C VAL A 31 10.18 -0.01 8.56
N CYS A 32 10.27 -0.10 7.23
CA CYS A 32 9.27 0.48 6.33
C CYS A 32 7.91 -0.18 6.59
N TYR A 33 6.98 0.52 7.24
CA TYR A 33 5.65 0.02 7.59
C TYR A 33 5.65 -1.29 8.39
N GLY A 34 6.63 -1.53 9.27
CA GLY A 34 6.69 -2.76 10.08
C GLY A 34 7.16 -4.01 9.34
N ASN A 35 7.63 -3.87 8.10
CA ASN A 35 8.05 -5.00 7.27
C ASN A 35 9.42 -5.59 7.69
N ASN A 36 9.62 -6.88 7.39
CA ASN A 36 10.86 -7.60 7.70
C ASN A 36 12.09 -6.94 7.03
N PRO A 37 13.06 -6.39 7.77
CA PRO A 37 14.19 -5.69 7.18
C PRO A 37 15.14 -6.59 6.36
N ALA A 38 15.02 -7.92 6.49
CA ALA A 38 15.82 -8.88 5.74
C ALA A 38 15.26 -9.20 4.33
N THR A 39 14.11 -8.64 3.96
CA THR A 39 13.47 -8.87 2.66
C THR A 39 13.35 -7.54 1.90
N PRO A 40 13.65 -7.47 0.59
CA PRO A 40 13.42 -6.27 -0.19
C PRO A 40 11.91 -6.05 -0.44
N TYR A 41 11.41 -4.85 -0.17
CA TYR A 41 10.02 -4.45 -0.44
C TYR A 41 9.98 -3.42 -1.55
N GLY A 42 9.03 -3.55 -2.48
CA GLY A 42 8.80 -2.60 -3.55
C GLY A 42 7.52 -1.79 -3.30
N LEU A 43 7.56 -0.50 -3.62
CA LEU A 43 6.36 0.31 -3.81
C LEU A 43 6.15 0.57 -5.29
N VAL A 44 4.95 0.28 -5.76
CA VAL A 44 4.49 0.79 -7.03
C VAL A 44 3.97 2.20 -6.80
N MET A 45 4.33 3.11 -7.69
CA MET A 45 3.96 4.51 -7.65
C MET A 45 3.38 4.90 -8.99
N LEU A 46 2.27 5.65 -8.98
CA LEU A 46 1.58 6.10 -10.18
C LEU A 46 1.40 7.62 -10.11
N PRO A 47 1.23 8.29 -11.26
CA PRO A 47 0.71 9.64 -11.26
C PRO A 47 -0.60 9.69 -10.46
N ARG A 48 -0.82 10.81 -9.78
CA ARG A 48 -2.05 11.04 -9.03
C ARG A 48 -3.27 11.06 -9.95
N GLY A 49 -4.42 10.72 -9.39
CA GLY A 49 -5.70 10.85 -10.09
C GLY A 49 -5.99 12.33 -10.44
N PRO A 50 -6.76 12.61 -11.50
CA PRO A 50 -7.17 13.97 -11.82
C PRO A 50 -7.88 14.65 -10.64
N GLY A 51 -7.37 15.81 -10.19
CA GLY A 51 -7.94 16.56 -9.07
C GLY A 51 -7.58 16.05 -7.68
N GLU A 52 -6.75 15.00 -7.58
CA GLU A 52 -6.23 14.52 -6.30
C GLU A 52 -5.16 15.50 -5.78
N VAL A 53 -5.42 16.04 -4.59
CA VAL A 53 -4.52 16.93 -3.84
C VAL A 53 -3.78 16.14 -2.76
N ASP A 54 -2.56 16.57 -2.43
CA ASP A 54 -1.75 16.00 -1.34
C ASP A 54 -2.36 16.36 0.02
N GLU A 55 -3.47 15.74 0.38
CA GLU A 55 -4.13 16.01 1.66
C GLU A 55 -3.47 15.28 2.82
N GLU A 56 -2.85 14.13 2.58
CA GLU A 56 -2.13 13.40 3.61
C GLU A 56 -0.89 12.73 3.05
N ASP A 57 0.22 13.10 3.66
CA ASP A 57 1.53 12.76 3.18
C ASP A 57 1.98 11.35 3.61
N ARG A 58 1.17 10.35 3.28
CA ARG A 58 1.38 8.96 3.70
C ARG A 58 2.58 8.31 3.03
N CYS A 59 3.11 8.95 1.98
CA CYS A 59 4.22 8.44 1.20
C CYS A 59 5.31 9.47 0.83
N SER A 60 5.24 10.80 1.09
CA SER A 60 6.25 11.76 0.53
C SER A 60 7.69 11.36 0.72
N LEU A 61 8.02 10.79 1.88
CA LEU A 61 9.39 10.48 2.24
C LEU A 61 9.95 9.30 1.43
N LEU A 62 9.06 8.49 0.84
CA LEU A 62 9.37 7.33 0.03
C LEU A 62 9.04 7.53 -1.46
N CYS A 63 7.99 8.30 -1.73
CA CYS A 63 7.45 8.53 -3.06
C CYS A 63 8.28 9.51 -3.87
N GLU A 64 8.42 9.21 -5.16
CA GLU A 64 9.06 10.10 -6.11
C GLU A 64 8.18 11.32 -6.40
N LYS A 65 8.82 12.46 -6.71
CA LYS A 65 8.10 13.71 -6.96
C LYS A 65 7.08 13.54 -8.10
N GLY A 66 5.82 13.85 -7.81
CA GLY A 66 4.73 13.75 -8.79
C GLY A 66 4.07 12.38 -8.88
N LEU A 67 4.59 11.38 -8.16
CA LEU A 67 3.99 10.04 -8.06
C LEU A 67 3.50 9.78 -6.63
N SER A 68 2.56 8.86 -6.49
CA SER A 68 2.02 8.38 -5.22
C SER A 68 1.96 6.86 -5.20
N ALA A 69 2.21 6.25 -4.04
CA ALA A 69 1.92 4.84 -3.74
C ALA A 69 0.56 4.68 -3.02
N ALA A 70 -0.06 5.78 -2.62
CA ALA A 70 -1.43 5.83 -2.11
C ALA A 70 -2.33 6.33 -3.25
N TRP A 71 -2.99 5.40 -3.93
CA TRP A 71 -3.88 5.71 -5.04
C TRP A 71 -5.32 5.82 -4.54
N ARG A 72 -6.04 6.86 -4.96
CA ARG A 72 -7.48 6.94 -4.83
C ARG A 72 -8.11 6.47 -6.14
N LEU A 73 -8.91 5.41 -6.06
CA LEU A 73 -9.60 4.84 -7.22
C LEU A 73 -11.09 5.13 -7.10
N GLY A 74 -11.66 5.74 -8.14
CA GLY A 74 -13.10 5.80 -8.38
C GLY A 74 -13.66 4.43 -8.76
N ALA A 75 -14.99 4.28 -8.69
CA ALA A 75 -15.68 3.01 -8.94
C ALA A 75 -15.48 2.43 -10.37
N GLU A 76 -15.07 3.28 -11.31
CA GLU A 76 -14.80 2.92 -12.72
C GLU A 76 -13.29 2.95 -13.04
N GLU A 77 -12.43 3.09 -12.03
CA GLU A 77 -10.98 3.13 -12.20
C GLU A 77 -10.34 1.81 -11.76
N ALA A 78 -9.26 1.44 -12.44
CA ALA A 78 -8.45 0.29 -12.08
C ALA A 78 -6.96 0.60 -12.31
N VAL A 79 -6.13 0.02 -11.47
CA VAL A 79 -4.68 -0.04 -11.66
C VAL A 79 -4.34 -1.37 -12.29
N VAL A 80 -3.65 -1.33 -13.43
CA VAL A 80 -3.15 -2.52 -14.11
C VAL A 80 -1.63 -2.51 -14.06
N LEU A 81 -1.04 -3.49 -13.39
CA LEU A 81 0.40 -3.69 -13.35
C LEU A 81 0.76 -4.78 -14.34
N LEU A 82 1.59 -4.43 -15.32
CA LEU A 82 2.08 -5.34 -16.35
C LEU A 82 3.58 -5.47 -16.21
N GLY A 83 4.10 -6.68 -16.34
CA GLY A 83 5.53 -6.89 -16.30
C GLY A 83 5.92 -8.35 -16.29
N LEU A 84 7.14 -8.59 -15.82
CA LEU A 84 7.66 -9.93 -15.56
C LEU A 84 7.70 -10.15 -14.04
N THR A 85 7.40 -11.36 -13.61
CA THR A 85 7.68 -11.77 -12.24
C THR A 85 9.18 -11.64 -11.96
N PRO A 86 9.60 -11.53 -10.68
CA PRO A 86 11.02 -11.37 -10.35
C PRO A 86 11.91 -12.48 -10.92
N PRO A 87 13.24 -12.24 -10.98
CA PRO A 87 14.22 -13.31 -11.14
C PRO A 87 14.08 -14.38 -10.04
N GLU A 88 14.76 -15.51 -10.22
CA GLU A 88 14.73 -16.63 -9.26
C GLU A 88 15.04 -16.17 -7.83
N CYS A 89 14.12 -16.48 -6.91
CA CYS A 89 14.21 -16.18 -5.49
C CYS A 89 13.47 -17.25 -4.66
N VAL A 90 13.57 -17.18 -3.34
CA VAL A 90 12.91 -18.16 -2.45
C VAL A 90 11.39 -18.05 -2.54
N ASP A 91 10.86 -16.83 -2.51
CA ASP A 91 9.45 -16.50 -2.70
C ASP A 91 9.34 -15.01 -3.06
N PHE A 92 8.21 -14.61 -3.64
CA PHE A 92 7.80 -13.22 -3.76
C PHE A 92 6.28 -13.12 -3.64
N GLY A 93 5.80 -11.94 -3.28
CA GLY A 93 4.38 -11.70 -3.18
C GLY A 93 4.02 -10.26 -3.46
N VAL A 94 2.73 -10.04 -3.70
CA VAL A 94 2.14 -8.73 -3.87
C VAL A 94 0.98 -8.60 -2.90
N ALA A 95 1.01 -7.54 -2.11
CA ALA A 95 -0.03 -7.22 -1.14
C ALA A 95 -0.55 -5.81 -1.40
N GLY A 96 -1.87 -5.66 -1.46
CA GLY A 96 -2.53 -4.36 -1.45
C GLY A 96 -2.81 -3.92 0.00
N TYR A 97 -2.78 -2.62 0.24
CA TYR A 97 -3.18 -2.03 1.52
C TYR A 97 -4.29 -1.00 1.32
N LEU A 98 -5.32 -1.07 2.17
CA LEU A 98 -6.39 -0.08 2.22
C LEU A 98 -6.00 0.96 3.27
N PHE A 99 -5.59 2.12 2.77
CA PHE A 99 -5.25 3.25 3.63
C PHE A 99 -6.47 4.07 4.05
N SER A 100 -7.47 4.18 3.18
CA SER A 100 -8.66 4.96 3.49
C SER A 100 -9.83 4.50 2.64
N ARG A 101 -11.04 4.59 3.19
CA ARG A 101 -12.30 4.33 2.46
C ARG A 101 -13.35 5.36 2.81
N LEU A 102 -14.07 5.85 1.81
CA LEU A 102 -15.24 6.69 2.02
C LEU A 102 -16.42 5.80 2.37
N HIS A 103 -17.10 6.12 3.47
CA HIS A 103 -18.31 5.42 3.89
C HIS A 103 -19.55 6.28 3.65
N PRO A 104 -20.68 5.67 3.28
CA PRO A 104 -21.93 6.39 3.02
C PRO A 104 -22.55 6.94 4.32
N GLU A 105 -23.50 7.85 4.18
CA GLU A 105 -24.31 8.35 5.29
C GLU A 105 -24.97 7.21 6.06
N GLY A 106 -24.96 7.32 7.40
CA GLY A 106 -25.54 6.30 8.29
C GLY A 106 -24.66 5.08 8.54
N TRP A 107 -23.50 4.95 7.86
CA TRP A 107 -22.51 3.94 8.24
C TRP A 107 -21.87 4.27 9.59
N GLN A 108 -21.71 3.24 10.43
CA GLN A 108 -21.05 3.31 11.72
C GLN A 108 -19.89 2.32 11.76
N PRO A 109 -18.71 2.70 12.29
CA PRO A 109 -17.61 1.76 12.46
C PRO A 109 -17.97 0.70 13.50
N ASP A 110 -17.64 -0.56 13.22
CA ASP A 110 -17.65 -1.60 14.24
C ASP A 110 -16.58 -1.28 15.30
N SER A 111 -16.79 -1.73 16.55
CA SER A 111 -15.92 -1.37 17.68
C SER A 111 -14.43 -1.70 17.44
N LEU A 112 -14.14 -2.80 16.74
CA LEU A 112 -12.77 -3.18 16.37
C LEU A 112 -12.17 -2.25 15.33
N ALA A 113 -12.95 -1.83 14.32
CA ALA A 113 -12.50 -0.88 13.30
C ALA A 113 -12.25 0.51 13.91
N ALA A 114 -13.01 0.89 14.94
CA ALA A 114 -12.80 2.13 15.67
C ALA A 114 -11.52 2.12 16.53
N GLU A 115 -11.09 0.96 17.04
CA GLU A 115 -9.87 0.80 17.84
C GLU A 115 -8.60 0.69 16.99
N GLU A 116 -8.68 0.08 15.81
CA GLU A 116 -7.53 -0.13 14.90
C GLU A 116 -7.31 0.99 13.87
N SER A 117 -8.24 1.96 13.78
CA SER A 117 -8.14 3.09 12.86
C SER A 117 -7.56 4.35 13.51
N ALA A 118 -6.83 5.12 12.72
CA ALA A 118 -6.35 6.44 13.16
C ALA A 118 -7.50 7.47 13.26
N SER A 119 -8.59 7.26 12.50
CA SER A 119 -9.81 8.08 12.52
C SER A 119 -10.91 7.42 11.68
N CYS A 120 -12.03 7.03 12.29
CA CYS A 120 -13.24 6.62 11.58
C CYS A 120 -14.47 7.27 12.23
N SER A 121 -15.01 8.29 11.55
CA SER A 121 -16.24 8.98 11.96
C SER A 121 -17.47 8.36 11.29
N ALA A 122 -18.65 8.58 11.88
CA ALA A 122 -19.91 8.24 11.23
C ALA A 122 -20.03 8.93 9.86
N GLY A 123 -20.58 8.22 8.87
CA GLY A 123 -20.64 8.73 7.50
C GLY A 123 -21.62 9.91 7.33
N PRO A 124 -21.46 10.76 6.28
CA PRO A 124 -20.51 10.61 5.17
C PRO A 124 -19.11 11.13 5.53
N ALA A 125 -18.16 10.21 5.69
CA ALA A 125 -16.81 10.51 6.16
C ALA A 125 -15.83 9.44 5.66
N ARG A 126 -14.55 9.80 5.64
CA ARG A 126 -13.46 8.88 5.31
C ARG A 126 -12.98 8.20 6.60
N CYS A 127 -12.88 6.88 6.53
CA CYS A 127 -12.31 6.05 7.57
C CYS A 127 -10.87 5.73 7.20
N GLU A 128 -9.92 6.15 8.04
CA GLU A 128 -8.49 5.99 7.85
C GLU A 128 -8.02 4.67 8.45
N LEU A 129 -7.63 3.76 7.56
CA LEU A 129 -7.30 2.37 7.86
C LEU A 129 -5.83 2.10 7.57
N PHE A 130 -5.27 1.05 8.16
CA PHE A 130 -4.01 0.46 7.70
C PHE A 130 -4.18 -1.05 7.61
N ALA A 131 -5.17 -1.46 6.81
CA ALA A 131 -5.55 -2.86 6.67
C ALA A 131 -4.94 -3.45 5.40
N SER A 132 -4.42 -4.68 5.49
CA SER A 132 -4.13 -5.45 4.28
C SER A 132 -5.44 -5.72 3.53
N MET A 133 -5.43 -5.51 2.21
CA MET A 133 -6.58 -5.83 1.36
C MET A 133 -6.43 -7.24 0.82
N SER A 134 -7.52 -7.99 0.93
CA SER A 134 -7.61 -9.37 0.41
C SER A 134 -6.50 -10.26 0.95
N GLU A 135 -6.42 -11.48 0.44
CA GLU A 135 -5.29 -12.35 0.75
C GLU A 135 -4.09 -11.93 -0.13
N PRO A 136 -2.89 -11.70 0.44
CA PRO A 136 -1.71 -11.43 -0.34
C PRO A 136 -1.50 -12.50 -1.41
N TRP A 137 -1.17 -12.05 -2.62
CA TRP A 137 -0.83 -12.98 -3.68
C TRP A 137 0.63 -13.42 -3.51
N SER A 138 0.89 -14.73 -3.52
CA SER A 138 2.22 -15.32 -3.35
C SER A 138 2.60 -16.17 -4.57
N SER A 139 3.89 -16.20 -4.88
CA SER A 139 4.46 -17.01 -5.97
C SER A 139 4.20 -18.51 -5.83
N GLN A 140 3.91 -18.99 -4.62
CA GLN A 140 3.57 -20.38 -4.37
C GLN A 140 2.26 -20.82 -5.05
N ARG A 141 1.42 -19.86 -5.43
CA ARG A 141 0.18 -20.09 -6.19
C ARG A 141 0.41 -20.25 -7.69
N LEU A 142 1.64 -20.01 -8.16
CA LEU A 142 2.01 -20.16 -9.57
C LEU A 142 2.59 -21.55 -9.85
N GLU A 143 2.31 -22.02 -11.06
CA GLU A 143 2.98 -23.19 -11.64
C GLU A 143 4.50 -22.99 -11.60
N PRO A 144 5.29 -24.03 -11.28
CA PRO A 144 6.73 -23.90 -11.10
C PRO A 144 7.48 -23.22 -12.26
N ASP A 145 7.08 -23.47 -13.50
CA ASP A 145 7.68 -22.89 -14.72
C ASP A 145 7.25 -21.43 -14.97
N ARG A 146 6.24 -20.95 -14.23
CA ARG A 146 5.68 -19.59 -14.33
C ARG A 146 6.12 -18.68 -13.17
N ARG A 147 6.92 -19.18 -12.23
CA ARG A 147 7.29 -18.41 -11.04
C ARG A 147 8.18 -17.23 -11.35
N PHE A 148 9.18 -17.40 -12.21
CA PHE A 148 10.24 -16.41 -12.40
C PHE A 148 10.33 -15.94 -13.84
N LEU A 149 10.58 -14.64 -14.01
CA LEU A 149 10.68 -13.97 -15.33
C LEU A 149 9.49 -14.27 -16.26
N ALA A 150 8.33 -14.57 -15.69
CA ALA A 150 7.13 -14.89 -16.44
C ALA A 150 6.27 -13.63 -16.61
N PRO A 151 5.64 -13.42 -17.78
CA PRO A 151 4.68 -12.34 -17.94
C PRO A 151 3.53 -12.46 -16.94
N PHE A 152 3.17 -11.34 -16.31
CA PHE A 152 2.01 -11.26 -15.44
C PHE A 152 1.24 -9.96 -15.66
N ALA A 153 -0.04 -10.01 -15.29
CA ALA A 153 -0.91 -8.85 -15.17
C ALA A 153 -1.61 -8.91 -13.80
N LEU A 154 -1.45 -7.87 -12.99
CA LEU A 154 -2.22 -7.69 -11.76
C LEU A 154 -3.20 -6.54 -11.95
N VAL A 155 -4.49 -6.82 -11.73
CA VAL A 155 -5.56 -5.83 -11.84
C VAL A 155 -6.10 -5.54 -10.44
N LEU A 156 -5.97 -4.28 -10.03
CA LEU A 156 -6.46 -3.77 -8.75
C LEU A 156 -7.61 -2.81 -9.04
N ALA A 157 -8.81 -3.15 -8.57
CA ALA A 157 -10.01 -2.33 -8.71
C ALA A 157 -10.74 -2.26 -7.36
N PRO A 158 -11.47 -1.16 -7.07
CA PRO A 158 -12.30 -1.10 -5.89
C PRO A 158 -13.41 -2.15 -5.97
N TYR A 159 -13.60 -2.87 -4.87
CA TYR A 159 -14.72 -3.78 -4.72
C TYR A 159 -16.03 -2.98 -4.68
N ARG A 160 -17.01 -3.36 -5.51
CA ARG A 160 -18.34 -2.74 -5.58
C ARG A 160 -19.25 -3.22 -4.46
#